data_AF-A0A7J6EPC1-F1
#
_entry.id   AF-A0A7J6EPC1-F1
#
_cell.length_a   1.000
_cell.length_b   1.000
_cell.length_c   1.000
_cell.angle_alpha   90.00
_cell.angle_beta   90.00
_cell.angle_gamma   90.00
#
_symmetry.space_group_name_H-M   'P 1'
#
loop_
_entity.id
_entity.type
_entity.pdbx_description
1 polymer ?
#
loop_
_entity_poly.entity_id
_entity_poly.type
_entity_poly.pdbx_seq_one_letter_code
_entity_poly.pdbx_strand_id
1 'polypeptide(L)'
;MLCLQGSNMYGSGLDLIKAIDGFPPGQKKKERRQLCLLTMEFVISIGAKIAEYTVAPVGRQLGYLFRYTTNVSELRTQLEDLNNATQRMERRVNEALNNCHEIEADVQTWQKNAEQISGEATTFLNPQTHAKALCSCGSPHHLVTRHQLSRKANKMSVNVRAVVLKNKEFDSMPISYPRPPEGSSATPAKGYESFDSRGEILKSILAAVGDGNKRIGLHGMGGIGKTMLAKEITRLAEEEKLFSKVVMTTVSQTPNIKEIQQHIAEKLGLKLEEKDSTGKRAELLRMRLKQDESKILLILDDIWNELDLEAIGIHEECRMLITSRDQQVLRNFMGVAESNVFLIGALESSEAINLFIKIIGDTKTDYINALALEIVNECGGLPIAIATVAHALKYKKEEAIWKDALRRLKSSDVNDKVYSSIKLSYDFLGSHEEEAKSLLLLCALHKEDEEIQVEDLMRYSMGWRLLQGIYAVSEARNRVNSLVDTLKSHCLLLDGTSTSDEVKMHDVIRDVCIKIAKEDHGHGHMMMNNITSAAMYEEFVFHERHKASKAISFLDYGHFDNLPQKLDCPMLELLLLSSGSYLESIPN
;
A
#
# COMPACT_ATOMS: atom_id res chain seq x y z
N MET A 1 -39.58 -39.70 39.60
CA MET A 1 -39.88 -39.44 41.03
C MET A 1 -41.20 -38.68 41.22
N LEU A 2 -42.24 -38.97 40.41
CA LEU A 2 -43.59 -38.37 40.53
C LEU A 2 -44.72 -39.42 40.53
N CYS A 3 -44.43 -40.69 40.25
CA CYS A 3 -45.42 -41.78 40.40
C CYS A 3 -45.53 -42.35 41.82
N LEU A 4 -44.67 -41.93 42.76
CA LEU A 4 -44.66 -42.46 44.14
C LEU A 4 -45.29 -41.52 45.18
N GLN A 5 -45.61 -40.27 44.83
CA GLN A 5 -46.29 -39.33 45.75
C GLN A 5 -47.81 -39.27 45.56
N GLY A 6 -48.35 -39.79 44.45
CA GLY A 6 -49.79 -39.86 44.23
C GLY A 6 -50.50 -40.88 45.14
N SER A 7 -49.80 -41.96 45.53
CA SER A 7 -50.39 -43.04 46.34
C SER A 7 -50.61 -42.65 47.80
N ASN A 8 -49.81 -41.72 48.35
CA ASN A 8 -49.94 -41.28 49.74
C ASN A 8 -51.02 -40.21 49.97
N MET A 9 -51.47 -39.49 48.93
CA MET A 9 -52.54 -38.49 49.07
C MET A 9 -53.95 -39.10 49.09
N TYR A 10 -54.17 -40.17 48.32
CA TYR A 10 -55.46 -40.90 48.37
C TYR A 10 -55.65 -41.65 49.69
N GLY A 11 -54.57 -42.09 50.35
CA GLY A 11 -54.61 -42.69 51.69
C GLY A 11 -55.14 -41.72 52.75
N SER A 12 -54.61 -40.50 52.80
CA SER A 12 -55.02 -39.47 53.77
C SER A 12 -56.45 -38.96 53.60
N GLY A 13 -56.99 -38.99 52.37
CA GLY A 13 -58.38 -38.62 52.09
C GLY A 13 -59.38 -39.70 52.52
N LEU A 14 -59.04 -40.98 52.30
CA LEU A 14 -59.86 -42.11 52.77
C LEU A 14 -59.83 -42.25 54.30
N ASP A 15 -58.72 -41.93 54.95
CA ASP A 15 -58.63 -41.95 56.42
C ASP A 15 -59.47 -40.84 57.08
N LEU A 16 -59.61 -39.68 56.43
CA LEU A 16 -60.51 -38.61 56.86
C LEU A 16 -62.00 -39.00 56.71
N ILE A 17 -62.33 -39.78 55.67
CA ILE A 17 -63.69 -40.29 55.44
C ILE A 17 -64.02 -41.42 56.44
N LYS A 18 -63.07 -42.29 56.76
CA LYS A 18 -63.24 -43.35 57.78
C LYS A 18 -63.45 -42.78 59.20
N ALA A 19 -62.92 -41.59 59.50
CA ALA A 19 -63.18 -40.90 60.77
C ALA A 19 -64.63 -40.39 60.92
N ILE A 20 -65.42 -40.35 59.83
CA ILE A 20 -66.82 -39.90 59.84
C ILE A 20 -67.78 -41.02 60.27
N ASP A 21 -67.41 -42.29 60.09
CA ASP A 21 -68.24 -43.47 60.41
C ASP A 21 -68.16 -43.92 61.88
N GLY A 22 -67.25 -43.35 62.69
CA GLY A 22 -67.03 -43.74 64.09
C GLY A 22 -67.80 -42.95 65.17
N PHE A 23 -68.73 -42.06 64.81
CA PHE A 23 -69.42 -41.20 65.78
C PHE A 23 -70.78 -41.79 66.24
N PRO A 24 -71.05 -41.91 67.56
CA PRO A 24 -72.33 -42.41 68.08
C PRO A 24 -73.51 -41.44 67.84
N PRO A 25 -74.76 -41.93 67.75
CA PRO A 25 -75.91 -41.13 67.32
C PRO A 25 -76.46 -40.29 68.47
N GLY A 26 -76.04 -39.04 68.55
CA GLY A 26 -76.65 -38.02 69.41
C GLY A 26 -75.66 -36.91 69.71
N GLN A 27 -75.90 -35.71 69.14
CA GLN A 27 -74.97 -34.56 69.06
C GLN A 27 -73.86 -34.77 67.99
N LYS A 28 -73.64 -33.96 66.95
CA LYS A 28 -74.10 -32.63 66.53
C LYS A 28 -74.13 -32.57 65.00
N LYS A 29 -75.27 -32.21 64.42
CA LYS A 29 -75.43 -31.83 62.99
C LYS A 29 -74.58 -30.60 62.60
N LYS A 30 -74.16 -29.81 63.61
CA LYS A 30 -73.36 -28.58 63.46
C LYS A 30 -71.88 -28.86 63.22
N GLU A 31 -71.28 -29.85 63.90
CA GLU A 31 -69.86 -30.20 63.74
C GLU A 31 -69.58 -30.93 62.42
N ARG A 32 -70.49 -31.80 61.95
CA ARG A 32 -70.39 -32.42 60.60
C ARG A 32 -70.49 -31.39 59.47
N ARG A 33 -71.35 -30.36 59.62
CA ARG A 33 -71.44 -29.26 58.65
C ARG A 33 -70.18 -28.39 58.67
N GLN A 34 -69.64 -28.09 59.85
CA GLN A 34 -68.40 -27.33 59.99
C GLN A 34 -67.21 -28.06 59.37
N LEU A 35 -67.11 -29.39 59.56
CA LEU A 35 -66.06 -30.21 58.99
C LEU A 35 -66.19 -30.36 57.46
N CYS A 36 -67.41 -30.50 56.92
CA CYS A 36 -67.65 -30.46 55.47
C CYS A 36 -67.35 -29.10 54.82
N LEU A 37 -67.63 -27.99 55.52
CA LEU A 37 -67.30 -26.65 55.04
C LEU A 37 -65.79 -26.44 55.02
N LEU A 38 -65.08 -26.86 56.07
CA LEU A 38 -63.61 -26.79 56.15
C LEU A 38 -62.94 -27.70 55.10
N THR A 39 -63.47 -28.89 54.82
CA THR A 39 -62.92 -29.75 53.74
C THR A 39 -63.23 -29.20 52.35
N MET A 40 -64.41 -28.61 52.11
CA MET A 40 -64.70 -27.90 50.85
C MET A 40 -63.78 -26.70 50.65
N GLU A 41 -63.57 -25.86 51.67
CA GLU A 41 -62.67 -24.70 51.60
C GLU A 41 -61.21 -25.12 51.36
N PHE A 42 -60.76 -26.21 51.99
CA PHE A 42 -59.42 -26.76 51.79
C PHE A 42 -59.22 -27.32 50.37
N VAL A 43 -60.22 -28.05 49.83
CA VAL A 43 -60.19 -28.56 48.46
C VAL A 43 -60.26 -27.42 47.44
N ILE A 44 -61.06 -26.38 47.67
CA ILE A 44 -61.14 -25.18 46.82
C ILE A 44 -59.81 -24.41 46.86
N SER A 45 -59.18 -24.25 48.04
CA SER A 45 -57.89 -23.58 48.19
C SER A 45 -56.74 -24.33 47.51
N ILE A 46 -56.71 -25.66 47.60
CA ILE A 46 -55.72 -26.48 46.89
C ILE A 46 -55.99 -26.45 45.39
N GLY A 47 -57.27 -26.56 44.96
CA GLY A 47 -57.67 -26.45 43.56
C GLY A 47 -57.31 -25.10 42.95
N ALA A 48 -57.49 -24.00 43.68
CA ALA A 48 -57.14 -22.65 43.26
C ALA A 48 -55.61 -22.46 43.13
N LYS A 49 -54.82 -22.97 44.08
CA LYS A 49 -53.35 -22.97 43.97
C LYS A 49 -52.86 -23.83 42.81
N ILE A 50 -53.41 -25.02 42.62
CA ILE A 50 -53.06 -25.89 41.49
C ILE A 50 -53.44 -25.20 40.16
N ALA A 51 -54.57 -24.50 40.10
CA ALA A 51 -54.97 -23.68 38.95
C ALA A 51 -53.98 -22.52 38.71
N GLU A 52 -53.58 -21.76 39.73
CA GLU A 52 -52.56 -20.71 39.60
C GLU A 52 -51.21 -21.23 39.07
N TYR A 53 -50.74 -22.38 39.57
CA TYR A 53 -49.47 -22.99 39.13
C TYR A 53 -49.55 -23.67 37.76
N THR A 54 -50.74 -24.03 37.27
CA THR A 54 -50.94 -24.64 35.93
C THR A 54 -51.33 -23.64 34.85
N VAL A 55 -51.97 -22.51 35.20
CA VAL A 55 -52.41 -21.49 34.24
C VAL A 55 -51.24 -20.83 33.51
N ALA A 56 -50.13 -20.52 34.19
CA ALA A 56 -48.98 -19.88 33.54
C ALA A 56 -48.22 -20.81 32.57
N PRO A 57 -47.91 -22.09 32.91
CA PRO A 57 -47.32 -23.04 31.98
C PRO A 57 -48.25 -23.42 30.81
N VAL A 58 -49.53 -23.66 31.09
CA VAL A 58 -50.53 -24.03 30.07
C VAL A 58 -50.83 -22.83 29.16
N GLY A 59 -50.93 -21.63 29.72
CA GLY A 59 -51.07 -20.37 28.97
C GLY A 59 -49.86 -20.08 28.07
N ARG A 60 -48.63 -20.40 28.50
CA ARG A 60 -47.44 -20.32 27.63
C ARG A 60 -47.50 -21.32 26.47
N GLN A 61 -47.93 -22.57 26.70
CA GLN A 61 -48.05 -23.60 25.66
C GLN A 61 -49.18 -23.27 24.67
N LEU A 62 -50.34 -22.84 25.15
CA LEU A 62 -51.45 -22.36 24.32
C LEU A 62 -51.07 -21.08 23.55
N GLY A 63 -50.24 -20.21 24.13
CA GLY A 63 -49.75 -18.99 23.50
C GLY A 63 -49.05 -19.23 22.17
N TYR A 64 -48.24 -20.30 22.03
CA TYR A 64 -47.60 -20.64 20.76
C TYR A 64 -48.58 -21.08 19.67
N LEU A 65 -49.69 -21.71 20.06
CA LEU A 65 -50.74 -22.20 19.16
C LEU A 65 -51.48 -21.02 18.49
N PHE A 66 -51.79 -19.98 19.28
CA PHE A 66 -52.44 -18.75 18.79
C PHE A 66 -51.47 -17.77 18.13
N ARG A 67 -50.19 -17.71 18.55
CA ARG A 67 -49.16 -16.79 18.01
C ARG A 67 -48.38 -17.35 16.81
N TYR A 68 -48.80 -18.46 16.21
CA TYR A 68 -48.11 -19.06 15.07
C TYR A 68 -47.82 -18.07 13.93
N THR A 69 -48.86 -17.35 13.47
CA THR A 69 -48.72 -16.39 12.37
C THR A 69 -47.76 -15.26 12.73
N THR A 70 -47.84 -14.76 13.97
CA THR A 70 -46.95 -13.72 14.50
C THR A 70 -45.49 -14.20 14.53
N ASN A 71 -45.23 -15.39 15.09
CA ASN A 71 -43.87 -15.92 15.22
C ASN A 71 -43.22 -16.22 13.85
N VAL A 72 -43.99 -16.73 12.89
CA VAL A 72 -43.49 -16.96 11.51
C VAL A 72 -43.25 -15.65 10.78
N SER A 73 -44.13 -14.65 10.95
CA SER A 73 -43.94 -13.31 10.38
C SER A 73 -42.72 -12.61 10.97
N GLU A 74 -42.54 -12.66 12.30
CA GLU A 74 -41.37 -12.09 12.98
C GLU A 74 -40.07 -12.72 12.46
N LEU A 75 -40.05 -14.05 12.29
CA LEU A 75 -38.89 -14.74 11.71
C LEU A 75 -38.60 -14.27 10.28
N ARG A 76 -39.63 -14.04 9.44
CA ARG A 76 -39.45 -13.51 8.08
C ARG A 76 -38.82 -12.12 8.10
N THR A 77 -39.37 -11.21 8.90
CA THR A 77 -38.84 -9.85 9.03
C THR A 77 -37.39 -9.85 9.52
N GLN A 78 -37.09 -10.62 10.55
CA GLN A 78 -35.71 -10.71 11.06
C GLN A 78 -34.74 -11.36 10.07
N LEU A 79 -35.22 -12.32 9.26
CA LEU A 79 -34.40 -12.90 8.20
C LEU A 79 -34.09 -11.88 7.10
N GLU A 80 -35.03 -11.01 6.77
CA GLU A 80 -34.81 -9.90 5.84
C GLU A 80 -33.79 -8.90 6.40
N ASP A 81 -33.90 -8.56 7.69
CA ASP A 81 -32.90 -7.73 8.38
C ASP A 81 -31.49 -8.35 8.35
N LEU A 82 -31.40 -9.66 8.56
CA LEU A 82 -30.14 -10.40 8.49
C LEU A 82 -29.57 -10.37 7.07
N ASN A 83 -30.37 -10.63 6.04
CA ASN A 83 -29.92 -10.58 4.65
C ASN A 83 -29.42 -9.19 4.26
N ASN A 84 -30.11 -8.13 4.69
CA ASN A 84 -29.67 -6.75 4.49
C ASN A 84 -28.35 -6.45 5.20
N ALA A 85 -28.15 -6.99 6.41
CA ALA A 85 -26.88 -6.87 7.13
C ALA A 85 -25.75 -7.62 6.42
N THR A 86 -26.00 -8.84 5.94
CA THR A 86 -25.02 -9.64 5.17
C THR A 86 -24.56 -8.89 3.92
N GLN A 87 -25.49 -8.33 3.13
CA GLN A 87 -25.14 -7.54 1.93
C GLN A 87 -24.33 -6.29 2.25
N ARG A 88 -24.61 -5.61 3.38
CA ARG A 88 -23.78 -4.47 3.83
C ARG A 88 -22.37 -4.92 4.21
N MET A 89 -22.26 -6.04 4.93
CA MET A 89 -20.96 -6.58 5.33
C MET A 89 -20.15 -7.03 4.11
N GLU A 90 -20.77 -7.73 3.14
CA GLU A 90 -20.12 -8.12 1.89
C GLU A 90 -19.55 -6.93 1.12
N ARG A 91 -20.28 -5.82 1.03
CA ARG A 91 -19.75 -4.59 0.40
C ARG A 91 -18.51 -4.07 1.12
N ARG A 92 -18.52 -4.01 2.45
CA ARG A 92 -17.37 -3.55 3.24
C ARG A 92 -16.18 -4.51 3.12
N VAL A 93 -16.43 -5.82 3.10
CA VAL A 93 -15.39 -6.85 2.90
C VAL A 93 -14.78 -6.72 1.51
N ASN A 94 -15.59 -6.55 0.47
CA ASN A 94 -15.08 -6.36 -0.89
C ASN A 94 -14.27 -5.07 -1.02
N GLU A 95 -14.72 -3.97 -0.41
CA GLU A 95 -13.95 -2.73 -0.33
C GLU A 95 -12.60 -2.94 0.36
N ALA A 96 -12.58 -3.64 1.50
CA ALA A 96 -11.34 -3.96 2.20
C ALA A 96 -10.39 -4.85 1.37
N LEU A 97 -10.92 -5.89 0.70
CA LEU A 97 -10.14 -6.76 -0.17
C LEU A 97 -9.58 -6.01 -1.39
N ASN A 98 -10.37 -5.12 -1.99
CA ASN A 98 -9.91 -4.26 -3.08
C ASN A 98 -8.78 -3.31 -2.65
N ASN A 99 -8.75 -2.94 -1.36
CA ASN A 99 -7.67 -2.17 -0.74
C ASN A 99 -6.54 -3.07 -0.18
N CYS A 100 -6.49 -4.34 -0.56
CA CYS A 100 -5.49 -5.31 -0.10
C CYS A 100 -5.42 -5.47 1.43
N HIS A 101 -6.54 -5.30 2.14
CA HIS A 101 -6.61 -5.58 3.57
C HIS A 101 -6.98 -7.04 3.82
N GLU A 102 -6.54 -7.58 4.95
CA GLU A 102 -7.00 -8.85 5.50
C GLU A 102 -8.22 -8.61 6.40
N ILE A 103 -9.19 -9.52 6.31
CA ILE A 103 -10.44 -9.43 7.06
C ILE A 103 -10.27 -10.05 8.44
N GLU A 104 -10.79 -9.38 9.46
CA GLU A 104 -10.76 -9.87 10.83
C GLU A 104 -11.47 -11.23 10.96
N ALA A 105 -10.90 -12.12 11.77
CA ALA A 105 -11.37 -13.50 11.87
C ALA A 105 -12.80 -13.61 12.44
N ASP A 106 -13.20 -12.66 13.28
CA ASP A 106 -14.53 -12.59 13.87
C ASP A 106 -15.61 -12.14 12.86
N VAL A 107 -15.25 -11.31 11.88
CA VAL A 107 -16.08 -10.93 10.73
C VAL A 107 -16.34 -12.15 9.84
N GLN A 108 -15.29 -12.91 9.51
CA GLN A 108 -15.42 -14.16 8.74
C GLN A 108 -16.31 -15.19 9.49
N THR A 109 -16.11 -15.30 10.80
CA THR A 109 -16.93 -16.16 11.66
C THR A 109 -18.39 -15.71 11.67
N TRP A 110 -18.64 -14.40 11.71
CA TRP A 110 -19.98 -13.83 11.65
C TRP A 110 -20.67 -14.14 10.31
N GLN A 111 -19.98 -13.94 9.17
CA GLN A 111 -20.53 -14.23 7.83
C GLN A 111 -20.95 -15.70 7.71
N LYS A 112 -20.08 -16.62 8.13
CA LYS A 112 -20.39 -18.07 8.13
C LYS A 112 -21.62 -18.41 8.98
N ASN A 113 -21.74 -17.80 10.15
CA ASN A 113 -22.90 -18.01 11.03
C ASN A 113 -24.18 -17.41 10.42
N ALA A 114 -24.10 -16.24 9.79
CA ALA A 114 -25.21 -15.59 9.12
C ALA A 114 -25.73 -16.42 7.94
N GLU A 115 -24.83 -16.95 7.10
CA GLU A 115 -25.16 -17.85 5.99
C GLU A 115 -25.86 -19.12 6.47
N GLN A 116 -25.31 -19.79 7.49
CA GLN A 116 -25.90 -21.01 8.02
C GLN A 116 -27.32 -20.75 8.56
N ILE A 117 -27.49 -19.73 9.41
CA ILE A 117 -28.77 -19.41 10.04
C ILE A 117 -29.78 -18.93 9.00
N SER A 118 -29.35 -18.15 8.01
CA SER A 118 -30.20 -17.73 6.89
C SER A 118 -30.66 -18.91 6.05
N GLY A 119 -29.78 -19.86 5.74
CA GLY A 119 -30.13 -21.10 5.02
C GLY A 119 -31.12 -21.97 5.78
N GLU A 120 -30.91 -22.17 7.08
CA GLU A 120 -31.83 -22.92 7.95
C GLU A 120 -33.22 -22.25 8.03
N ALA A 121 -33.25 -20.92 8.21
CA ALA A 121 -34.49 -20.15 8.29
C ALA A 121 -35.25 -20.13 6.95
N THR A 122 -34.54 -19.97 5.83
CA THR A 122 -35.12 -20.00 4.48
C THR A 122 -35.74 -21.36 4.18
N THR A 123 -35.03 -22.44 4.50
CA THR A 123 -35.54 -23.81 4.35
C THR A 123 -36.78 -24.04 5.21
N PHE A 124 -36.77 -23.57 6.46
CA PHE A 124 -37.92 -23.66 7.36
C PHE A 124 -39.14 -22.91 6.81
N LEU A 125 -38.95 -21.69 6.32
CA LEU A 125 -40.02 -20.80 5.82
C LEU A 125 -40.62 -21.24 4.48
N ASN A 126 -40.09 -22.31 3.85
CA ASN A 126 -40.62 -22.88 2.63
C ASN A 126 -42.12 -23.22 2.78
N PRO A 127 -43.00 -22.75 1.87
CA PRO A 127 -44.44 -22.98 1.94
C PRO A 127 -44.86 -24.45 2.14
N GLN A 128 -44.11 -25.40 1.58
CA GLN A 128 -44.38 -26.84 1.70
C GLN A 128 -44.30 -27.33 3.15
N THR A 129 -43.37 -26.77 3.94
CA THR A 129 -43.18 -27.05 5.37
C THR A 129 -44.40 -26.65 6.21
N HIS A 130 -45.14 -25.63 5.75
CA HIS A 130 -46.23 -25.00 6.48
C HIS A 130 -47.63 -25.43 6.00
N ALA A 131 -47.73 -26.19 4.90
CA ALA A 131 -49.00 -26.58 4.26
C ALA A 131 -50.00 -27.25 5.23
N LYS A 132 -49.52 -28.12 6.12
CA LYS A 132 -50.36 -28.80 7.12
C LYS A 132 -50.77 -27.91 8.29
N ALA A 133 -50.08 -26.80 8.56
CA ALA A 133 -50.42 -25.90 9.68
C ALA A 133 -51.42 -24.81 9.28
N LEU A 134 -51.67 -24.64 7.98
CA LEU A 134 -52.60 -23.66 7.39
C LEU A 134 -54.02 -24.20 7.20
N CYS A 135 -54.29 -25.50 7.44
CA CYS A 135 -55.65 -26.06 7.33
C CYS A 135 -56.55 -25.55 8.45
N SER A 136 -57.67 -24.92 8.10
CA SER A 136 -58.70 -24.41 9.03
C SER A 136 -59.56 -25.50 9.69
N CYS A 137 -59.24 -26.77 9.46
CA CYS A 137 -60.08 -27.91 9.80
C CYS A 137 -60.07 -28.33 11.29
N GLY A 138 -59.45 -27.56 12.19
CA GLY A 138 -59.56 -27.74 13.64
C GLY A 138 -59.06 -29.07 14.23
N SER A 139 -58.45 -29.95 13.41
CA SER A 139 -58.06 -31.28 13.88
C SER A 139 -56.94 -31.22 14.93
N PRO A 140 -56.95 -32.10 15.96
CA PRO A 140 -55.90 -32.15 16.98
C PRO A 140 -54.47 -32.26 16.39
N HIS A 141 -54.32 -32.98 15.28
CA HIS A 141 -53.03 -33.13 14.57
C HIS A 141 -52.53 -31.82 13.95
N HIS A 142 -53.43 -30.98 13.42
CA HIS A 142 -53.05 -29.66 12.88
C HIS A 142 -52.68 -28.68 13.99
N LEU A 143 -53.36 -28.73 15.13
CA LEU A 143 -53.07 -27.92 16.30
C LEU A 143 -51.69 -28.23 16.92
N VAL A 144 -51.35 -29.52 17.03
CA VAL A 144 -50.01 -29.96 17.48
C VAL A 144 -48.92 -29.52 16.50
N THR A 145 -49.16 -29.67 15.20
CA THR A 145 -48.21 -29.25 14.15
C THR A 145 -47.98 -27.73 14.19
N ARG A 146 -49.05 -26.94 14.31
CA ARG A 146 -48.99 -25.48 14.44
C ARG A 146 -48.21 -25.03 15.67
N HIS A 147 -48.40 -25.71 16.80
CA HIS A 147 -47.63 -25.47 18.02
C HIS A 147 -46.13 -25.75 17.83
N GLN A 148 -45.77 -26.90 17.26
CA GLN A 148 -44.37 -27.28 17.02
C GLN A 148 -43.66 -26.29 16.10
N LEU A 149 -44.30 -25.94 14.97
CA LEU A 149 -43.74 -24.96 14.03
C LEU A 149 -43.62 -23.56 14.65
N SER A 150 -44.61 -23.13 15.42
CA SER A 150 -44.56 -21.84 16.13
C SER A 150 -43.40 -21.76 17.12
N ARG A 151 -43.16 -22.82 17.90
CA ARG A 151 -42.00 -22.90 18.80
C ARG A 151 -40.68 -22.90 18.05
N LYS A 152 -40.60 -23.62 16.93
CA LYS A 152 -39.39 -23.66 16.08
C LYS A 152 -39.11 -22.29 15.45
N ALA A 153 -40.13 -21.61 14.94
CA ALA A 153 -40.03 -20.26 14.39
C ALA A 153 -39.52 -19.26 15.45
N ASN A 154 -40.09 -19.29 16.67
CA ASN A 154 -39.63 -18.44 17.77
C ASN A 154 -38.17 -18.72 18.16
N LYS A 155 -37.75 -20.00 18.19
CA LYS A 155 -36.35 -20.36 18.49
C LYS A 155 -35.39 -19.86 17.41
N MET A 156 -35.74 -20.03 16.13
CA MET A 156 -34.96 -19.51 15.01
C MET A 156 -34.89 -17.99 15.03
N SER A 157 -35.99 -17.31 15.35
CA SER A 157 -36.04 -15.85 15.49
C SER A 157 -35.06 -15.35 16.56
N VAL A 158 -35.00 -16.00 17.73
CA VAL A 158 -34.00 -15.65 18.77
C VAL A 158 -32.57 -15.77 18.24
N ASN A 159 -32.26 -16.83 17.47
CA ASN A 159 -30.93 -17.02 16.89
C ASN A 159 -30.60 -15.96 15.84
N VAL A 160 -31.53 -15.67 14.93
CA VAL A 160 -31.36 -14.63 13.89
C VAL A 160 -31.11 -13.27 14.55
N ARG A 161 -31.92 -12.92 15.56
CA ARG A 161 -31.77 -11.65 16.29
C ARG A 161 -30.40 -11.54 16.97
N ALA A 162 -29.87 -12.62 17.53
CA ALA A 162 -28.54 -12.62 18.13
C ALA A 162 -27.43 -12.30 17.11
N VAL A 163 -27.51 -12.87 15.89
CA VAL A 163 -26.55 -12.59 14.81
C VAL A 163 -26.67 -11.15 14.31
N VAL A 164 -27.89 -10.65 14.15
CA VAL A 164 -28.14 -9.25 13.75
C VAL A 164 -27.62 -8.26 14.80
N LEU A 165 -27.77 -8.57 16.10
CA LEU A 165 -27.22 -7.75 17.17
C LEU A 165 -25.70 -7.73 17.15
N LYS A 166 -25.05 -8.90 16.97
CA LYS A 166 -23.59 -8.98 16.86
C LYS A 166 -23.07 -8.16 15.67
N ASN A 167 -23.81 -8.09 14.57
CA ASN A 167 -23.42 -7.26 13.43
C ASN A 167 -23.24 -5.77 13.80
N LYS A 168 -24.02 -5.27 14.77
CA LYS A 168 -23.95 -3.85 15.18
C LYS A 168 -22.65 -3.50 15.87
N GLU A 169 -21.91 -4.47 16.42
CA GLU A 169 -20.60 -4.24 17.02
C GLU A 169 -19.58 -3.79 15.95
N PHE A 170 -19.72 -4.31 14.73
CA PHE A 170 -18.87 -3.95 13.58
C PHE A 170 -19.21 -2.58 12.96
N ASP A 171 -20.29 -1.92 13.36
CA ASP A 171 -20.58 -0.55 12.90
C ASP A 171 -19.57 0.46 13.46
N SER A 172 -18.98 0.14 14.63
CA SER A 172 -18.02 1.00 15.34
C SER A 172 -16.57 0.51 15.32
N MET A 173 -16.31 -0.68 14.78
CA MET A 173 -14.97 -1.29 14.73
C MET A 173 -14.49 -1.46 13.28
N PRO A 174 -13.17 -1.34 13.02
CA PRO A 174 -12.60 -1.75 11.76
C PRO A 174 -12.81 -3.25 11.55
N ILE A 175 -13.17 -3.64 10.32
CA ILE A 175 -13.43 -5.04 9.95
C ILE A 175 -12.21 -5.71 9.28
N SER A 176 -11.14 -4.94 9.09
CA SER A 176 -9.97 -5.34 8.33
C SER A 176 -8.73 -4.57 8.76
N TYR A 177 -7.57 -5.12 8.42
CA TYR A 177 -6.27 -4.51 8.65
C TYR A 177 -5.42 -4.61 7.38
N PRO A 178 -4.51 -3.65 7.12
CA PRO A 178 -3.64 -3.69 5.94
C PRO A 178 -2.83 -4.99 5.91
N ARG A 179 -2.83 -5.68 4.77
CA ARG A 179 -1.99 -6.85 4.57
C ARG A 179 -0.52 -6.42 4.59
N PRO A 180 0.37 -7.09 5.34
CA PRO A 180 1.81 -6.91 5.20
C PRO A 180 2.22 -7.29 3.76
N PRO A 181 3.10 -6.53 3.09
CA PRO A 181 3.56 -6.90 1.75
C PRO A 181 4.04 -8.35 1.75
N GLU A 182 3.48 -9.18 0.87
CA GLU A 182 3.97 -10.55 0.69
C GLU A 182 5.44 -10.48 0.25
N GLY A 183 6.31 -11.21 0.96
CA GLY A 183 7.72 -11.34 0.58
C GLY A 183 7.81 -11.85 -0.86
N SER A 184 8.49 -11.08 -1.71
CA SER A 184 8.62 -11.33 -3.15
C SER A 184 9.14 -12.75 -3.43
N SER A 185 8.67 -13.35 -4.52
CA SER A 185 9.15 -14.63 -5.05
C SER A 185 10.67 -14.64 -5.30
N ALA A 186 11.23 -15.84 -5.49
CA ALA A 186 12.66 -16.15 -5.68
C ALA A 186 13.35 -15.51 -6.92
N THR A 187 12.77 -14.48 -7.52
CA THR A 187 13.36 -13.72 -8.62
C THR A 187 14.18 -12.55 -8.07
N PRO A 188 15.35 -12.23 -8.68
CA PRO A 188 16.11 -11.03 -8.33
C PRO A 188 15.25 -9.77 -8.36
N ALA A 189 15.65 -8.72 -7.63
CA ALA A 189 14.93 -7.45 -7.64
C ALA A 189 14.72 -6.98 -9.09
N LYS A 190 13.54 -6.43 -9.42
CA LYS A 190 13.20 -6.01 -10.79
C LYS A 190 14.30 -5.08 -11.34
N GLY A 191 14.90 -5.46 -12.46
CA GLY A 191 15.98 -4.72 -13.12
C GLY A 191 17.38 -4.96 -12.56
N TYR A 192 17.55 -5.83 -11.55
CA TYR A 192 18.86 -6.22 -11.02
C TYR A 192 19.58 -7.16 -11.99
N GLU A 193 20.82 -6.81 -12.32
CA GLU A 193 21.75 -7.67 -13.04
C GLU A 193 22.78 -8.21 -12.04
N SER A 194 22.95 -9.53 -12.02
CA SER A 194 23.97 -10.16 -11.19
C SER A 194 25.34 -10.02 -11.84
N PHE A 195 26.30 -9.53 -11.07
CA PHE A 195 27.70 -9.42 -11.46
C PHE A 195 28.53 -10.22 -10.46
N ASP A 196 29.45 -11.06 -10.95
CA ASP A 196 30.29 -11.92 -10.13
C ASP A 196 31.16 -11.09 -9.18
N SER A 197 31.67 -9.95 -9.65
CA SER A 197 32.44 -8.97 -8.87
C SER A 197 31.66 -8.40 -7.68
N ARG A 198 30.33 -8.41 -7.74
CA ARG A 198 29.45 -7.92 -6.67
C ARG A 198 28.96 -9.01 -5.73
N GLY A 199 29.10 -10.28 -6.09
CA GLY A 199 28.62 -11.40 -5.29
C GLY A 199 29.28 -11.49 -3.91
N GLU A 200 30.60 -11.33 -3.84
CA GLU A 200 31.33 -11.36 -2.56
C GLU A 200 31.07 -10.10 -1.71
N ILE A 201 30.92 -8.94 -2.36
CA ILE A 201 30.53 -7.69 -1.68
C ILE A 201 29.14 -7.84 -1.05
N LEU A 202 28.18 -8.36 -1.82
CA LEU A 202 26.81 -8.60 -1.36
C LEU A 202 26.76 -9.53 -0.14
N LYS A 203 27.47 -10.66 -0.18
CA LYS A 203 27.60 -11.59 0.96
C LYS A 203 28.22 -10.92 2.17
N SER A 204 29.28 -10.14 1.96
CA SER A 204 29.97 -9.42 3.04
C SER A 204 29.05 -8.39 3.71
N ILE A 205 28.23 -7.69 2.92
CA ILE A 205 27.25 -6.74 3.44
C ILE A 205 26.16 -7.46 4.22
N LEU A 206 25.58 -8.54 3.69
CA LEU A 206 24.55 -9.32 4.38
C LEU A 206 25.05 -9.87 5.72
N ALA A 207 26.26 -10.41 5.76
CA ALA A 207 26.91 -10.84 6.99
C ALA A 207 27.10 -9.67 7.97
N ALA A 208 27.66 -8.56 7.51
CA ALA A 208 27.87 -7.38 8.34
C ALA A 208 26.55 -6.84 8.91
N VAL A 209 25.49 -6.78 8.09
CA VAL A 209 24.15 -6.35 8.49
C VAL A 209 23.58 -7.32 9.56
N GLY A 210 23.81 -8.63 9.41
CA GLY A 210 23.36 -9.67 10.35
C GLY A 210 24.08 -9.67 11.70
N ASP A 211 25.39 -9.41 11.71
CA ASP A 211 26.29 -9.49 12.88
C ASP A 211 26.12 -8.34 13.90
N GLY A 212 25.08 -7.51 13.74
CA GLY A 212 24.76 -6.44 14.69
C GLY A 212 25.53 -5.14 14.45
N ASN A 213 26.19 -4.98 13.29
CA ASN A 213 26.69 -3.67 12.88
C ASN A 213 25.54 -2.68 12.73
N LYS A 214 25.64 -1.54 13.41
CA LYS A 214 24.59 -0.51 13.40
C LYS A 214 24.57 0.27 12.09
N ARG A 215 25.72 0.52 11.47
CA ARG A 215 25.83 1.35 10.27
C ARG A 215 26.78 0.73 9.27
N ILE A 216 26.31 0.56 8.05
CA ILE A 216 27.07 0.07 6.90
C ILE A 216 26.90 1.06 5.76
N GLY A 217 28.00 1.35 5.07
CA GLY A 217 28.06 2.36 4.03
C GLY A 217 28.47 1.77 2.70
N LEU A 218 27.78 2.16 1.63
CA LEU A 218 28.10 1.83 0.24
C LEU A 218 28.47 3.11 -0.49
N HIS A 219 29.68 3.19 -1.04
CA HIS A 219 30.08 4.33 -1.86
C HIS A 219 30.60 3.95 -3.23
N GLY A 220 30.57 4.91 -4.16
CA GLY A 220 31.00 4.71 -5.54
C GLY A 220 30.36 5.74 -6.47
N MET A 221 30.85 5.81 -7.71
CA MET A 221 30.40 6.79 -8.70
C MET A 221 28.88 6.73 -8.98
N GLY A 222 28.32 7.83 -9.48
CA GLY A 222 26.93 7.86 -9.98
C GLY A 222 26.71 6.79 -11.05
N GLY A 223 25.54 6.13 -11.06
CA GLY A 223 25.21 5.13 -12.07
C GLY A 223 25.97 3.80 -11.96
N ILE A 224 26.77 3.60 -10.90
CA ILE A 224 27.48 2.34 -10.65
C ILE A 224 26.55 1.21 -10.19
N GLY A 225 25.34 1.53 -9.74
CA GLY A 225 24.34 0.55 -9.28
C GLY A 225 24.33 0.29 -7.78
N LYS A 226 24.68 1.29 -6.95
CA LYS A 226 24.53 1.22 -5.48
C LYS A 226 23.08 0.97 -5.07
N THR A 227 22.14 1.75 -5.60
CA THR A 227 20.70 1.58 -5.40
C THR A 227 20.21 0.19 -5.82
N MET A 228 20.74 -0.36 -6.91
CA MET A 228 20.40 -1.72 -7.36
C MET A 228 20.90 -2.78 -6.38
N LEU A 229 22.11 -2.61 -5.83
CA LEU A 229 22.64 -3.49 -4.80
C LEU A 229 21.84 -3.38 -3.49
N ALA A 230 21.45 -2.17 -3.07
CA ALA A 230 20.61 -1.95 -1.89
C ALA A 230 19.21 -2.58 -2.04
N LYS A 231 18.62 -2.53 -3.24
CA LYS A 231 17.36 -3.24 -3.55
C LYS A 231 17.51 -4.76 -3.46
N GLU A 232 18.61 -5.31 -3.96
CA GLU A 232 18.85 -6.76 -3.84
C GLU A 232 19.15 -7.18 -2.40
N ILE A 233 19.85 -6.35 -1.62
CA ILE A 233 20.03 -6.56 -0.17
C ILE A 233 18.68 -6.54 0.55
N THR A 234 17.79 -5.61 0.21
CA THR A 234 16.42 -5.55 0.76
C THR A 234 15.72 -6.88 0.57
N ARG A 235 15.71 -7.37 -0.68
CA ARG A 235 15.06 -8.63 -1.07
C ARG A 235 15.63 -9.82 -0.31
N LEU A 236 16.95 -9.96 -0.27
CA LEU A 236 17.63 -11.07 0.39
C LEU A 236 17.46 -11.03 1.91
N ALA A 237 17.55 -9.85 2.52
CA ALA A 237 17.36 -9.68 3.95
C ALA A 237 15.93 -10.06 4.41
N GLU A 238 14.92 -9.82 3.57
CA GLU A 238 13.54 -10.26 3.80
C GLU A 238 13.37 -11.77 3.55
N GLU A 239 13.92 -12.30 2.46
CA GLU A 239 13.84 -13.73 2.10
C GLU A 239 14.52 -14.63 3.14
N GLU A 240 15.73 -14.26 3.56
CA GLU A 240 16.51 -14.96 4.58
C GLU A 240 16.01 -14.66 6.01
N LYS A 241 15.02 -13.77 6.16
CA LYS A 241 14.45 -13.33 7.44
C LYS A 241 15.50 -12.82 8.43
N LEU A 242 16.53 -12.14 7.91
CA LEU A 242 17.54 -11.46 8.73
C LEU A 242 16.90 -10.35 9.57
N PHE A 243 15.84 -9.74 9.03
CA PHE A 243 15.03 -8.73 9.69
C PHE A 243 13.55 -9.09 9.59
N SER A 244 12.76 -8.68 10.58
CA SER A 244 11.31 -8.76 10.46
C SER A 244 10.76 -7.71 9.48
N LYS A 245 11.54 -6.66 9.21
CA LYS A 245 11.16 -5.58 8.30
C LYS A 245 12.37 -4.86 7.73
N VAL A 246 12.37 -4.59 6.43
CA VAL A 246 13.35 -3.71 5.79
C VAL A 246 12.62 -2.48 5.24
N VAL A 247 13.15 -1.30 5.50
CA VAL A 247 12.57 -0.03 5.06
C VAL A 247 13.61 0.74 4.27
N MET A 248 13.44 0.78 2.94
CA MET A 248 14.28 1.58 2.06
C MET A 248 13.61 2.91 1.75
N THR A 249 14.36 4.00 1.87
CA THR A 249 13.94 5.34 1.47
C THR A 249 15.06 6.04 0.72
N THR A 250 14.73 6.69 -0.39
CA THR A 250 15.67 7.55 -1.13
C THR A 250 15.66 8.94 -0.50
N VAL A 251 16.83 9.57 -0.45
CA VAL A 251 17.04 10.90 0.10
C VAL A 251 17.54 11.80 -1.02
N SER A 252 16.82 12.88 -1.30
CA SER A 252 17.23 13.86 -2.30
C SER A 252 18.42 14.70 -1.82
N GLN A 253 19.10 15.39 -2.74
CA GLN A 253 20.17 16.35 -2.40
C GLN A 253 19.68 17.47 -1.46
N THR A 254 18.41 17.85 -1.58
CA THR A 254 17.67 18.78 -0.70
C THR A 254 16.61 18.00 0.10
N PRO A 255 16.97 17.39 1.25
CA PRO A 255 16.09 16.46 1.95
C PRO A 255 14.80 17.13 2.46
N ASN A 256 13.63 16.62 2.03
CA ASN A 256 12.37 16.96 2.66
C ASN A 256 12.10 16.02 3.85
N ILE A 257 12.40 16.50 5.06
CA ILE A 257 12.25 15.70 6.29
C ILE A 257 10.82 15.18 6.47
N LYS A 258 9.79 15.96 6.13
CA LYS A 258 8.39 15.55 6.32
C LYS A 258 8.01 14.38 5.41
N GLU A 259 8.48 14.40 4.16
CA GLU A 259 8.30 13.32 3.18
C GLU A 259 9.07 12.06 3.58
N ILE A 260 10.33 12.20 3.99
CA ILE A 260 11.14 11.06 4.49
C ILE A 260 10.43 10.40 5.69
N GLN A 261 9.95 11.21 6.65
CA GLN A 261 9.17 10.71 7.78
C GLN A 261 7.89 9.99 7.34
N GLN A 262 7.19 10.54 6.34
CA GLN A 262 5.95 9.96 5.82
C GLN A 262 6.23 8.57 5.24
N HIS A 263 7.23 8.50 4.36
CA HIS A 263 7.59 7.27 3.66
C HIS A 263 8.06 6.17 4.63
N ILE A 264 8.91 6.51 5.61
CA ILE A 264 9.32 5.56 6.65
C ILE A 264 8.10 5.09 7.47
N ALA A 265 7.21 6.00 7.87
CA ALA A 265 6.04 5.66 8.67
C ALA A 265 5.09 4.71 7.93
N GLU A 266 4.78 4.99 6.66
CA GLU A 266 3.95 4.15 5.81
C GLU A 266 4.52 2.76 5.68
N LYS A 267 5.82 2.65 5.36
CA LYS A 267 6.51 1.35 5.31
C LYS A 267 6.41 0.65 6.63
N LEU A 268 6.54 1.34 7.77
CA LEU A 268 6.41 0.76 9.12
C LEU A 268 4.98 0.44 9.56
N GLY A 269 3.95 0.86 8.83
CA GLY A 269 2.54 0.75 9.21
C GLY A 269 2.12 1.74 10.31
N LEU A 270 2.89 2.82 10.49
CA LEU A 270 2.62 3.91 11.43
C LEU A 270 1.80 4.99 10.71
N LYS A 271 0.68 5.39 11.30
CA LYS A 271 -0.11 6.53 10.79
C LYS A 271 0.43 7.83 11.36
N LEU A 272 0.83 8.75 10.48
CA LEU A 272 1.15 10.13 10.81
C LEU A 272 0.04 11.04 10.26
N GLU A 273 -0.41 12.02 11.03
CA GLU A 273 -1.42 12.95 10.56
C GLU A 273 -0.75 14.09 9.76
N GLU A 274 -1.44 14.62 8.75
CA GLU A 274 -0.89 15.68 7.89
C GLU A 274 -0.57 16.97 8.67
N LYS A 275 -1.43 17.28 9.67
CA LYS A 275 -1.28 18.41 10.58
C LYS A 275 -0.17 18.23 11.62
N ASP A 276 0.42 17.04 11.72
CA ASP A 276 1.48 16.80 12.70
C ASP A 276 2.73 17.59 12.31
N SER A 277 3.33 18.26 13.31
CA SER A 277 4.61 18.94 13.13
C SER A 277 5.73 17.92 12.92
N THR A 278 6.80 18.32 12.23
CA THR A 278 7.98 17.48 12.01
C THR A 278 8.53 16.90 13.31
N GLY A 279 8.52 17.65 14.41
CA GLY A 279 8.94 17.17 15.73
C GLY A 279 8.05 16.07 16.30
N LYS A 280 6.71 16.20 16.19
CA LYS A 280 5.77 15.15 16.64
C LYS A 280 5.94 13.87 15.82
N ARG A 281 6.09 14.01 14.49
CA ARG A 281 6.33 12.90 13.57
C ARG A 281 7.64 12.16 13.92
N ALA A 282 8.70 12.90 14.23
CA ALA A 282 9.98 12.34 14.68
C ALA A 282 9.84 11.55 15.98
N GLU A 283 9.08 12.06 16.96
CA GLU A 283 8.85 11.36 18.23
C GLU A 283 8.09 10.03 18.03
N LEU A 284 7.03 10.04 17.21
CA LEU A 284 6.26 8.85 16.87
C LEU A 284 7.12 7.79 16.15
N LEU A 285 7.92 8.22 15.17
CA LEU A 285 8.86 7.35 14.47
C LEU A 285 9.90 6.76 15.42
N ARG A 286 10.48 7.58 16.29
CA ARG A 286 11.45 7.14 17.30
C ARG A 286 10.86 6.07 18.22
N MET A 287 9.62 6.25 18.68
CA MET A 287 8.93 5.22 19.49
C MET A 287 8.72 3.93 18.70
N ARG A 288 8.28 4.02 17.44
CA ARG A 288 8.04 2.86 16.58
C ARG A 288 9.31 2.08 16.27
N LEU A 289 10.41 2.79 16.00
CA LEU A 289 11.72 2.21 15.69
C LEU A 289 12.35 1.54 16.92
N LYS A 290 12.18 2.12 18.12
CA LYS A 290 12.66 1.51 19.37
C LYS A 290 11.94 0.22 19.76
N GLN A 291 10.65 0.07 19.43
CA GLN A 291 9.88 -1.14 19.77
C GLN A 291 10.43 -2.42 19.12
N ASP A 292 11.01 -2.31 17.92
CA ASP A 292 11.50 -3.44 17.11
C ASP A 292 12.94 -3.19 16.61
N GLU A 293 13.75 -2.49 17.39
CA GLU A 293 15.06 -1.97 17.02
C GLU A 293 15.99 -3.01 16.39
N SER A 294 16.06 -4.23 16.95
CA SER A 294 16.91 -5.31 16.43
C SER A 294 16.32 -6.04 15.22
N LYS A 295 15.07 -5.76 14.87
CA LYS A 295 14.30 -6.45 13.83
C LYS A 295 14.05 -5.59 12.59
N ILE A 296 14.42 -4.31 12.61
CA ILE A 296 14.22 -3.38 11.50
C ILE A 296 15.59 -2.99 10.92
N LEU A 297 15.72 -3.15 9.60
CA LEU A 297 16.81 -2.54 8.83
C LEU A 297 16.29 -1.30 8.09
N LEU A 298 16.90 -0.16 8.33
CA LEU A 298 16.66 1.06 7.54
C LEU A 298 17.70 1.13 6.42
N ILE A 299 17.28 1.45 5.20
CA ILE A 299 18.17 1.72 4.08
C ILE A 299 17.93 3.16 3.66
N LEU A 300 18.95 4.00 3.84
CA LEU A 300 18.95 5.40 3.40
C LEU A 300 19.74 5.48 2.09
N ASP A 301 19.02 5.56 0.98
CA ASP A 301 19.60 5.57 -0.36
C ASP A 301 19.90 6.99 -0.82
N ASP A 302 21.07 7.15 -1.43
CA ASP A 302 21.58 8.36 -2.08
C ASP A 302 21.80 9.57 -1.14
N ILE A 303 22.52 9.38 -0.04
CA ILE A 303 22.90 10.47 0.85
C ILE A 303 23.97 11.36 0.24
N TRP A 304 23.67 12.66 0.10
CA TRP A 304 24.55 13.66 -0.50
C TRP A 304 25.38 14.44 0.53
N ASN A 305 24.81 14.76 1.69
CA ASN A 305 25.39 15.61 2.73
C ASN A 305 24.96 15.12 4.12
N GLU A 306 25.32 15.87 5.17
CA GLU A 306 24.82 15.62 6.51
C GLU A 306 23.29 15.63 6.57
N LEU A 307 22.72 14.55 7.12
CA LEU A 307 21.29 14.37 7.30
C LEU A 307 20.99 14.32 8.80
N ASP A 308 20.10 15.20 9.26
CA ASP A 308 19.65 15.21 10.65
C ASP A 308 18.72 14.01 10.93
N LEU A 309 19.34 12.88 11.31
CA LEU A 309 18.64 11.66 11.68
C LEU A 309 17.71 11.87 12.89
N GLU A 310 18.08 12.77 13.80
CA GLU A 310 17.28 13.05 14.99
C GLU A 310 15.96 13.75 14.61
N ALA A 311 16.02 14.74 13.71
CA ALA A 311 14.86 15.41 13.16
C ALA A 311 13.93 14.48 12.38
N ILE A 312 14.46 13.40 11.78
CA ILE A 312 13.63 12.36 11.15
C ILE A 312 13.00 11.45 12.22
N GLY A 313 13.63 11.29 13.38
CA GLY A 313 13.21 10.37 14.43
C GLY A 313 13.98 9.05 14.43
N ILE A 314 15.05 8.96 13.64
CA ILE A 314 15.96 7.81 13.61
C ILE A 314 16.97 7.98 14.75
N HIS A 315 17.03 7.02 15.67
CA HIS A 315 17.94 7.06 16.80
C HIS A 315 19.24 6.28 16.50
N GLU A 316 20.29 6.54 17.28
CA GLU A 316 21.66 6.07 16.98
C GLU A 316 21.82 4.54 16.91
N GLU A 317 20.95 3.82 17.62
CA GLU A 317 20.97 2.36 17.73
C GLU A 317 20.25 1.66 16.57
N CYS A 318 19.55 2.40 15.70
CA CYS A 318 18.95 1.84 14.48
C CYS A 318 20.02 1.19 13.59
N ARG A 319 19.70 0.01 13.06
CA ARG A 319 20.50 -0.64 12.01
C ARG A 319 20.22 0.03 10.67
N MET A 320 21.29 0.49 10.02
CA MET A 320 21.23 1.28 8.80
C MET A 320 22.21 0.76 7.75
N LEU A 321 21.72 0.65 6.52
CA LEU A 321 22.53 0.62 5.30
C LEU A 321 22.40 1.97 4.61
N ILE A 322 23.52 2.59 4.26
CA ILE A 322 23.54 3.93 3.71
C ILE A 322 24.27 3.90 2.38
N THR A 323 23.68 4.43 1.31
CA THR A 323 24.39 4.60 0.04
C THR A 323 24.75 6.06 -0.16
N SER A 324 25.93 6.34 -0.72
CA SER A 324 26.37 7.68 -1.06
C SER A 324 27.31 7.65 -2.26
N ARG A 325 27.49 8.79 -2.95
CA ARG A 325 28.57 8.93 -3.94
C ARG A 325 29.93 9.16 -3.28
N ASP A 326 29.94 9.79 -2.10
CA ASP A 326 31.15 10.22 -1.42
C ASP A 326 31.41 9.41 -0.14
N GLN A 327 32.60 8.83 -0.04
CA GLN A 327 33.05 8.11 1.14
C GLN A 327 33.09 9.01 2.39
N GLN A 328 33.46 10.28 2.22
CA GLN A 328 33.58 11.23 3.33
C GLN A 328 32.21 11.54 3.95
N VAL A 329 31.15 11.54 3.15
CA VAL A 329 29.78 11.72 3.65
C VAL A 329 29.39 10.58 4.59
N LEU A 330 29.67 9.34 4.20
CA LEU A 330 29.41 8.17 5.04
C LEU A 330 30.18 8.22 6.36
N ARG A 331 31.46 8.59 6.30
CA ARG A 331 32.35 8.57 7.47
C ARG A 331 32.11 9.74 8.42
N ASN A 332 32.10 10.96 7.87
CA ASN A 332 32.17 12.18 8.67
C ASN A 332 30.79 12.63 9.13
N PHE A 333 29.75 12.42 8.31
CA PHE A 333 28.40 12.91 8.61
C PHE A 333 27.44 11.79 9.04
N MET A 334 27.62 10.59 8.50
CA MET A 334 26.75 9.46 8.84
C MET A 334 27.36 8.50 9.87
N GLY A 335 28.60 8.76 10.33
CA GLY A 335 29.24 8.00 11.41
C GLY A 335 29.46 6.51 11.09
N VAL A 336 29.64 6.16 9.82
CA VAL A 336 29.96 4.78 9.40
C VAL A 336 31.43 4.50 9.71
N ALA A 337 31.70 3.43 10.46
CA ALA A 337 33.06 2.99 10.75
C ALA A 337 33.78 2.54 9.48
N GLU A 338 35.08 2.80 9.37
CA GLU A 338 35.89 2.47 8.18
C GLU A 338 35.78 0.98 7.78
N SER A 339 35.72 0.08 8.77
CA SER A 339 35.58 -1.36 8.54
C SER A 339 34.26 -1.77 7.89
N ASN A 340 33.26 -0.87 7.91
CA ASN A 340 31.90 -1.11 7.42
C ASN A 340 31.57 -0.25 6.19
N VAL A 341 32.58 0.34 5.56
CA VAL A 341 32.46 1.11 4.31
C VAL A 341 32.89 0.22 3.14
N PHE A 342 32.01 0.03 2.18
CA PHE A 342 32.21 -0.81 1.01
C PHE A 342 32.26 0.05 -0.26
N LEU A 343 33.35 -0.06 -1.01
CA LEU A 343 33.50 0.56 -2.32
C LEU A 343 32.84 -0.32 -3.39
N ILE A 344 31.90 0.26 -4.13
CA ILE A 344 31.34 -0.33 -5.33
C ILE A 344 32.12 0.23 -6.53
N GLY A 345 32.99 -0.62 -7.09
CA GLY A 345 33.84 -0.28 -8.22
C GLY A 345 33.16 -0.45 -9.59
N ALA A 346 33.86 0.02 -10.62
CA ALA A 346 33.55 -0.24 -12.03
C ALA A 346 33.41 -1.74 -12.30
N LEU A 347 32.53 -2.12 -13.23
CA LEU A 347 32.44 -3.50 -13.71
C LEU A 347 33.76 -3.95 -14.32
N GLU A 348 34.08 -5.23 -14.12
CA GLU A 348 35.20 -5.84 -14.83
C GLU A 348 34.92 -5.85 -16.34
N SER A 349 35.98 -5.81 -17.16
CA SER A 349 35.82 -5.75 -18.63
C SER A 349 34.95 -6.88 -19.19
N SER A 350 35.04 -8.08 -18.61
CA SER A 350 34.21 -9.25 -18.94
C SER A 350 32.73 -9.03 -18.60
N GLU A 351 32.43 -8.48 -17.43
CA GLU A 351 31.07 -8.18 -17.00
C GLU A 351 30.45 -7.04 -17.83
N ALA A 352 31.24 -6.01 -18.09
CA ALA A 352 30.84 -4.85 -18.87
C ALA A 352 30.48 -5.24 -20.31
N ILE A 353 31.31 -6.07 -20.97
CA ILE A 353 31.02 -6.54 -22.33
C ILE A 353 29.82 -7.50 -22.34
N ASN A 354 29.68 -8.35 -21.32
CA ASN A 354 28.53 -9.25 -21.21
C ASN A 354 27.22 -8.48 -21.06
N LEU A 355 27.20 -7.41 -20.23
CA LEU A 355 26.05 -6.52 -20.11
C LEU A 355 25.71 -5.87 -21.45
N PHE A 356 26.71 -5.37 -22.18
CA PHE A 356 26.52 -4.75 -23.49
C PHE A 356 25.92 -5.74 -24.49
N ILE A 357 26.53 -6.93 -24.64
CA ILE A 357 26.08 -8.00 -25.55
C ILE A 357 24.66 -8.45 -25.21
N LYS A 358 24.33 -8.59 -23.93
CA LYS A 358 22.99 -8.95 -23.47
C LYS A 358 21.91 -7.98 -23.98
N ILE A 359 22.23 -6.69 -24.08
CA ILE A 359 21.31 -5.65 -24.53
C ILE A 359 21.19 -5.61 -26.06
N ILE A 360 22.32 -5.60 -26.77
CA ILE A 360 22.34 -5.52 -28.23
C ILE A 360 21.80 -6.80 -28.89
N GLY A 361 21.94 -7.95 -28.23
CA GLY A 361 21.63 -9.27 -28.78
C GLY A 361 22.72 -9.81 -29.70
N ASP A 362 22.48 -10.97 -30.30
CA ASP A 362 23.44 -11.64 -31.19
C ASP A 362 23.61 -10.86 -32.52
N THR A 363 24.61 -9.97 -32.55
CA THR A 363 25.05 -9.28 -33.76
C THR A 363 26.03 -10.19 -34.51
N LYS A 364 25.54 -10.92 -35.51
CA LYS A 364 26.24 -11.98 -36.26
C LYS A 364 27.50 -11.56 -37.07
N THR A 365 28.18 -10.47 -36.72
CA THR A 365 29.30 -9.93 -37.49
C THR A 365 30.51 -9.62 -36.61
N ASP A 366 31.64 -10.26 -36.91
CA ASP A 366 32.89 -10.18 -36.13
C ASP A 366 33.42 -8.76 -35.92
N TYR A 367 33.19 -7.84 -36.88
CA TYR A 367 33.63 -6.46 -36.76
C TYR A 367 32.86 -5.67 -35.68
N ILE A 368 31.58 -5.99 -35.45
CA ILE A 368 30.78 -5.37 -34.38
C ILE A 368 31.31 -5.81 -33.03
N ASN A 369 31.72 -7.07 -32.89
CA ASN A 369 32.28 -7.58 -31.64
C ASN A 369 33.60 -6.87 -31.27
N ALA A 370 34.48 -6.60 -32.24
CA ALA A 370 35.71 -5.84 -32.01
C ALA A 370 35.43 -4.38 -31.59
N LEU A 371 34.54 -3.69 -32.30
CA LEU A 371 34.17 -2.31 -31.98
C LEU A 371 33.42 -2.21 -30.65
N ALA A 372 32.57 -3.19 -30.32
CA ALA A 372 31.83 -3.24 -29.07
C ALA A 372 32.78 -3.25 -27.86
N LEU A 373 33.87 -4.01 -27.93
CA LEU A 373 34.86 -4.04 -26.85
C LEU A 373 35.50 -2.66 -26.63
N GLU A 374 35.89 -1.97 -27.70
CA GLU A 374 36.46 -0.63 -27.61
C GLU A 374 35.43 0.38 -27.06
N ILE A 375 34.18 0.34 -27.54
CA ILE A 375 33.10 1.22 -27.08
C ILE A 375 32.80 1.01 -25.59
N VAL A 376 32.75 -0.24 -25.13
CA VAL A 376 32.52 -0.57 -23.71
C VAL A 376 33.65 -0.04 -22.83
N ASN A 377 34.90 -0.08 -23.30
CA ASN A 377 36.04 0.50 -22.57
C ASN A 377 35.92 2.03 -22.42
N GLU A 378 35.35 2.72 -23.41
CA GLU A 378 35.07 4.15 -23.30
C GLU A 378 33.92 4.45 -22.33
N CYS A 379 33.03 3.49 -22.03
CA CYS A 379 31.98 3.64 -21.02
C CYS A 379 32.51 3.53 -19.57
N GLY A 380 33.79 3.19 -19.38
CA GLY A 380 34.47 3.20 -18.07
C GLY A 380 33.92 2.18 -17.06
N GLY A 381 33.28 1.10 -17.52
CA GLY A 381 32.74 0.06 -16.64
C GLY A 381 31.50 0.48 -15.83
N LEU A 382 30.85 1.60 -16.19
CA LEU A 382 29.64 2.07 -15.52
C LEU A 382 28.38 1.44 -16.14
N PRO A 383 27.57 0.67 -15.38
CA PRO A 383 26.39 0.00 -15.92
C PRO A 383 25.42 0.94 -16.64
N ILE A 384 25.15 2.14 -16.08
CA ILE A 384 24.24 3.11 -16.72
C ILE A 384 24.76 3.57 -18.08
N ALA A 385 26.07 3.82 -18.20
CA ALA A 385 26.69 4.30 -19.42
C ALA A 385 26.71 3.21 -20.49
N ILE A 386 27.08 1.98 -20.09
CA ILE A 386 27.08 0.80 -20.95
C ILE A 386 25.68 0.53 -21.48
N ALA A 387 24.67 0.50 -20.60
CA ALA A 387 23.29 0.23 -21.00
C ALA A 387 22.77 1.31 -21.97
N THR A 388 23.01 2.57 -21.65
CA THR A 388 22.59 3.72 -22.47
C THR A 388 23.20 3.66 -23.88
N VAL A 389 24.50 3.38 -24.00
CA VAL A 389 25.19 3.26 -25.31
C VAL A 389 24.76 2.00 -26.05
N ALA A 390 24.62 0.86 -25.36
CA ALA A 390 24.15 -0.39 -25.94
C ALA A 390 22.76 -0.24 -26.56
N HIS A 391 21.83 0.39 -25.84
CA HIS A 391 20.47 0.64 -26.34
C HIS A 391 20.47 1.55 -27.57
N ALA A 392 21.30 2.60 -27.59
CA ALA A 392 21.43 3.49 -28.75
C ALA A 392 22.00 2.78 -30.00
N LEU A 393 22.84 1.75 -29.81
CA LEU A 393 23.45 0.97 -30.89
C LEU A 393 22.66 -0.29 -31.29
N LYS A 394 21.75 -0.77 -30.43
CA LYS A 394 21.07 -2.07 -30.55
C LYS A 394 20.50 -2.40 -31.92
N TYR A 395 19.95 -1.42 -32.63
CA TYR A 395 19.31 -1.62 -33.94
C TYR A 395 20.14 -1.10 -35.12
N LYS A 396 21.38 -0.65 -34.89
CA LYS A 396 22.27 -0.09 -35.92
C LYS A 396 23.15 -1.19 -36.51
N LYS A 397 23.01 -1.44 -37.82
CA LYS A 397 23.70 -2.54 -38.51
C LYS A 397 24.93 -2.08 -39.28
N GLU A 398 25.04 -0.79 -39.55
CA GLU A 398 26.09 -0.22 -40.40
C GLU A 398 27.37 0.01 -39.60
N GLU A 399 28.49 -0.61 -40.02
CA GLU A 399 29.82 -0.45 -39.40
C GLU A 399 30.24 1.02 -39.24
N ALA A 400 29.88 1.87 -40.21
CA ALA A 400 30.21 3.29 -40.18
C ALA A 400 29.62 4.01 -38.95
N ILE A 401 28.42 3.61 -38.50
CA ILE A 401 27.77 4.19 -37.31
C ILE A 401 28.55 3.82 -36.05
N TRP A 402 28.99 2.57 -35.94
CA TRP A 402 29.77 2.09 -34.80
C TRP A 402 31.15 2.76 -34.74
N LYS A 403 31.82 2.96 -35.89
CA LYS A 403 33.08 3.70 -35.97
C LYS A 403 32.92 5.17 -35.56
N ASP A 404 31.83 5.82 -36.00
CA ASP A 404 31.55 7.20 -35.59
C ASP A 404 31.23 7.30 -34.09
N ALA A 405 30.45 6.36 -33.54
CA ALA A 405 30.18 6.28 -32.11
C ALA A 405 31.48 6.21 -31.30
N LEU A 406 32.38 5.29 -31.66
CA LEU A 406 33.68 5.14 -31.02
C LEU A 406 34.54 6.41 -31.13
N ARG A 407 34.56 7.05 -32.31
CA ARG A 407 35.28 8.32 -32.52
C ARG A 407 34.77 9.41 -31.58
N ARG A 408 33.45 9.55 -31.43
CA ARG A 408 32.82 10.57 -30.58
C ARG A 408 33.12 10.34 -29.10
N LEU A 409 33.07 9.08 -28.64
CA LEU A 409 33.44 8.72 -27.27
C LEU A 409 34.91 9.04 -26.97
N LYS A 410 35.84 8.67 -27.87
CA LYS A 410 37.27 8.96 -27.74
C LYS A 410 37.63 10.45 -27.82
N SER A 411 36.80 11.26 -28.47
CA SER A 411 37.06 12.70 -28.64
C SER A 411 36.67 13.55 -27.42
N SER A 412 36.03 12.94 -26.42
CA SER A 412 35.68 13.62 -25.18
C SER A 412 36.88 13.76 -24.24
N ASP A 413 36.88 14.80 -23.42
CA ASP A 413 37.92 14.97 -22.40
C ASP A 413 37.92 13.75 -21.46
N VAL A 414 39.10 13.22 -21.15
CA VAL A 414 39.29 11.87 -20.55
C VAL A 414 38.55 11.71 -19.21
N ASN A 415 38.19 12.82 -18.57
CA ASN A 415 37.55 12.87 -17.26
C ASN A 415 36.01 12.83 -17.28
N ASP A 416 35.33 12.84 -18.43
CA ASP A 416 33.86 12.87 -18.48
C ASP A 416 33.24 11.77 -19.37
N LYS A 417 33.72 10.54 -19.18
CA LYS A 417 33.21 9.34 -19.87
C LYS A 417 31.70 9.20 -19.75
N VAL A 418 31.15 9.47 -18.56
CA VAL A 418 29.70 9.44 -18.28
C VAL A 418 28.93 10.38 -19.20
N TYR A 419 29.32 11.66 -19.24
CA TYR A 419 28.70 12.63 -20.13
C TYR A 419 28.81 12.21 -21.59
N SER A 420 29.99 11.75 -22.03
CA SER A 420 30.20 11.34 -23.41
C SER A 420 29.28 10.18 -23.84
N SER A 421 29.08 9.19 -22.97
CA SER A 421 28.22 8.03 -23.22
C SER A 421 26.75 8.41 -23.30
N ILE A 422 26.26 9.20 -22.36
CA ILE A 422 24.85 9.62 -22.33
C ILE A 422 24.56 10.62 -23.46
N LYS A 423 25.49 11.55 -23.73
CA LYS A 423 25.39 12.48 -24.86
C LYS A 423 25.36 11.75 -26.20
N LEU A 424 26.18 10.71 -26.39
CA LEU A 424 26.13 9.89 -27.60
C LEU A 424 24.72 9.30 -27.81
N SER A 425 24.09 8.76 -26.77
CA SER A 425 22.74 8.21 -26.87
C SER A 425 21.69 9.29 -27.12
N TYR A 426 21.82 10.47 -26.50
CA TYR A 426 20.99 11.63 -26.81
C TYR A 426 21.08 12.03 -28.30
N ASP A 427 22.31 12.08 -28.84
CA ASP A 427 22.55 12.40 -30.25
C ASP A 427 21.98 11.32 -31.19
N PHE A 428 21.89 10.08 -30.73
CA PHE A 428 21.42 8.91 -31.50
C PHE A 428 19.89 8.73 -31.54
N LEU A 429 19.13 9.49 -30.75
CA LEU A 429 17.67 9.64 -30.92
C LEU A 429 17.31 10.08 -32.36
N GLY A 430 18.26 10.73 -33.06
CA GLY A 430 18.15 11.07 -34.47
C GLY A 430 17.52 12.44 -34.73
N SER A 431 17.78 12.98 -35.92
CA SER A 431 17.31 14.31 -36.33
C SER A 431 15.81 14.41 -36.61
N HIS A 432 15.12 13.27 -36.71
CA HIS A 432 13.66 13.20 -36.90
C HIS A 432 12.89 13.13 -35.58
N GLU A 433 13.59 13.05 -34.44
CA GLU A 433 13.01 12.96 -33.10
C GLU A 433 13.49 14.11 -32.19
N GLU A 434 13.61 15.32 -32.76
CA GLU A 434 13.91 16.54 -31.97
C GLU A 434 12.88 16.78 -30.85
N GLU A 435 11.63 16.32 -31.05
CA GLU A 435 10.60 16.31 -30.01
C GLU A 435 10.97 15.39 -28.82
N ALA A 436 11.60 14.24 -29.08
CA ALA A 436 12.03 13.31 -28.01
C ALA A 436 13.18 13.93 -27.21
N LYS A 437 14.15 14.56 -27.89
CA LYS A 437 15.23 15.31 -27.26
C LYS A 437 14.67 16.45 -26.40
N SER A 438 13.73 17.23 -26.94
CA SER A 438 13.09 18.33 -26.22
C SER A 438 12.31 17.85 -25.00
N LEU A 439 11.58 16.74 -25.15
CA LEU A 439 10.85 16.11 -24.05
C LEU A 439 11.80 15.59 -22.96
N LEU A 440 12.93 14.99 -23.34
CA LEU A 440 13.94 14.55 -22.39
C LEU A 440 14.53 15.73 -21.59
N LEU A 441 14.88 16.83 -22.26
CA LEU A 441 15.38 18.02 -21.58
C LEU A 441 14.31 18.65 -20.67
N LEU A 442 13.04 18.64 -21.10
CA LEU A 442 11.91 19.05 -20.27
C LEU A 442 11.80 18.19 -19.00
N CYS A 443 11.95 16.87 -19.09
CA CYS A 443 11.98 16.00 -17.91
C CYS A 443 13.13 16.36 -16.95
N ALA A 444 14.28 16.80 -17.46
CA ALA A 444 15.41 17.20 -16.64
C ALA A 444 15.17 18.46 -15.78
N LEU A 445 14.11 19.22 -16.07
CA LEU A 445 13.68 20.36 -15.25
C LEU A 445 13.05 19.96 -13.91
N HIS A 446 12.66 18.69 -13.74
CA HIS A 446 12.13 18.18 -12.47
C HIS A 446 13.23 17.91 -11.45
N LYS A 447 12.86 17.59 -10.20
CA LYS A 447 13.83 17.25 -9.16
C LYS A 447 14.50 15.91 -9.44
N GLU A 448 15.61 15.70 -8.74
CA GLU A 448 16.23 14.38 -8.70
C GLU A 448 15.26 13.35 -8.14
N ASP A 449 15.26 12.18 -8.77
CA ASP A 449 14.43 11.04 -8.40
C ASP A 449 12.90 11.23 -8.42
N GLU A 450 12.40 12.38 -8.89
CA GLU A 450 10.98 12.70 -8.97
C GLU A 450 10.22 11.77 -9.92
N GLU A 451 9.03 11.32 -9.49
CA GLU A 451 8.07 10.63 -10.36
C GLU A 451 7.24 11.67 -11.11
N ILE A 452 7.43 11.74 -12.43
CA ILE A 452 6.80 12.75 -13.28
C ILE A 452 5.56 12.14 -13.94
N GLN A 453 4.41 12.76 -13.74
CA GLN A 453 3.18 12.37 -14.43
C GLN A 453 3.32 12.62 -15.93
N VAL A 454 3.05 11.59 -16.74
CA VAL A 454 3.08 11.72 -18.22
C VAL A 454 2.05 12.74 -18.71
N GLU A 455 0.92 12.87 -18.01
CA GLU A 455 -0.09 13.90 -18.31
C GLU A 455 0.44 15.33 -18.11
N ASP A 456 1.31 15.57 -17.13
CA ASP A 456 1.93 16.89 -16.93
C ASP A 456 2.96 17.18 -18.02
N LEU A 457 3.77 16.20 -18.41
CA LEU A 457 4.65 16.31 -19.58
C LEU A 457 3.86 16.65 -20.85
N MET A 458 2.67 16.07 -21.02
CA MET A 458 1.80 16.40 -22.15
C MET A 458 1.33 17.86 -22.10
N ARG A 459 0.88 18.33 -20.94
CA ARG A 459 0.46 19.73 -20.75
C ARG A 459 1.60 20.70 -21.04
N TYR A 460 2.80 20.42 -20.51
CA TYR A 460 3.98 21.23 -20.76
C TYR A 460 4.38 21.21 -22.24
N SER A 461 4.37 20.03 -22.88
CA SER A 461 4.71 19.89 -24.30
C SER A 461 3.75 20.64 -25.22
N MET A 462 2.45 20.66 -24.89
CA MET A 462 1.47 21.46 -25.62
C MET A 462 1.63 22.96 -25.36
N GLY A 463 1.73 23.37 -24.08
CA GLY A 463 1.82 24.77 -23.69
C GLY A 463 3.08 25.45 -24.25
N TRP A 464 4.20 24.72 -24.20
CA TRP A 464 5.49 25.17 -24.72
C TRP A 464 5.66 24.90 -26.23
N ARG A 465 4.62 24.35 -26.89
CA ARG A 465 4.58 24.08 -28.35
C ARG A 465 5.74 23.21 -28.84
N LEU A 466 6.14 22.22 -28.04
CA LEU A 466 7.17 21.25 -28.40
C LEU A 466 6.71 20.28 -29.49
N LEU A 467 5.40 20.01 -29.55
CA LEU A 467 4.80 19.07 -30.49
C LEU A 467 4.42 19.78 -31.80
N GLN A 468 5.13 19.49 -32.88
CA GLN A 468 4.95 20.18 -34.16
C GLN A 468 3.68 19.72 -34.87
N GLY A 469 2.81 20.68 -35.22
CA GLY A 469 1.60 20.40 -35.99
C GLY A 469 0.50 19.66 -35.22
N ILE A 470 0.64 19.48 -33.91
CA ILE A 470 -0.34 18.81 -33.06
C ILE A 470 -1.07 19.86 -32.20
N TYR A 471 -2.39 19.93 -32.35
CA TYR A 471 -3.23 20.91 -31.64
C TYR A 471 -4.32 20.26 -30.79
N ALA A 472 -4.68 19.00 -31.06
CA ALA A 472 -5.67 18.27 -30.28
C ALA A 472 -5.03 17.58 -29.06
N VAL A 473 -5.65 17.72 -27.89
CA VAL A 473 -5.16 17.11 -26.64
C VAL A 473 -5.03 15.59 -26.75
N SER A 474 -5.96 14.92 -27.42
CA SER A 474 -5.90 13.47 -27.63
C SER A 474 -4.70 13.04 -28.48
N GLU A 475 -4.37 13.81 -29.51
CA GLU A 475 -3.20 13.56 -30.37
C GLU A 475 -1.89 13.85 -29.62
N ALA A 476 -1.85 14.93 -28.85
CA ALA A 476 -0.71 15.28 -28.00
C ALA A 476 -0.42 14.18 -26.97
N ARG A 477 -1.46 13.64 -26.31
CA ARG A 477 -1.31 12.52 -25.37
C ARG A 477 -0.72 11.28 -26.05
N ASN A 478 -1.25 10.90 -27.22
CA ASN A 478 -0.72 9.78 -27.99
C ASN A 478 0.75 10.01 -28.41
N ARG A 479 1.07 11.23 -28.84
CA ARG A 479 2.44 11.57 -29.26
C ARG A 479 3.42 11.52 -28.09
N VAL A 480 3.07 12.13 -26.95
CA VAL A 480 3.92 12.15 -25.76
C VAL A 480 4.14 10.74 -25.22
N ASN A 481 3.11 9.89 -25.19
CA ASN A 481 3.28 8.47 -24.85
C ASN A 481 4.27 7.77 -25.78
N SER A 482 4.16 7.98 -27.09
CA SER A 482 5.12 7.42 -28.06
C SER A 482 6.54 7.95 -27.85
N LEU A 483 6.72 9.23 -27.52
CA LEU A 483 8.03 9.80 -27.23
C LEU A 483 8.62 9.24 -25.92
N VAL A 484 7.78 9.07 -24.89
CA VAL A 484 8.14 8.41 -23.64
C VAL A 484 8.61 6.98 -23.90
N ASP A 485 7.88 6.20 -24.69
CA ASP A 485 8.27 4.83 -25.05
C ASP A 485 9.61 4.79 -25.80
N THR A 486 9.82 5.73 -26.72
CA THR A 486 11.12 5.90 -27.40
C THR A 486 12.24 6.17 -26.40
N LEU A 487 12.06 7.12 -25.47
CA LEU A 487 13.09 7.47 -24.48
C LEU A 487 13.36 6.32 -23.51
N LYS A 488 12.33 5.58 -23.09
CA LYS A 488 12.46 4.34 -22.30
C LYS A 488 13.24 3.27 -23.06
N SER A 489 12.95 3.08 -24.35
CA SER A 489 13.67 2.11 -25.18
C SER A 489 15.18 2.41 -25.34
N HIS A 490 15.58 3.67 -25.12
CA HIS A 490 16.98 4.12 -25.12
C HIS A 490 17.61 4.14 -23.72
N CYS A 491 16.89 3.70 -22.68
CA CYS A 491 17.31 3.76 -21.28
C CYS A 491 17.54 5.20 -20.77
N LEU A 492 16.93 6.20 -21.43
CA LEU A 492 17.02 7.61 -21.05
C LEU A 492 15.92 8.03 -20.06
N LEU A 493 14.81 7.29 -20.03
CA LEU A 493 13.75 7.36 -19.02
C LEU A 493 13.45 5.97 -18.47
N LEU A 494 12.94 5.93 -17.25
CA LEU A 494 12.49 4.72 -16.55
C LEU A 494 10.99 4.82 -16.27
N ASP A 495 10.36 3.67 -16.01
CA ASP A 495 9.01 3.63 -15.45
C ASP A 495 8.98 4.21 -14.02
N GLY A 496 7.88 4.85 -13.66
CA GLY A 496 7.58 5.19 -12.26
C GLY A 496 7.40 3.96 -11.38
N THR A 497 7.48 4.14 -10.07
CA THR A 497 7.34 3.05 -9.09
C THR A 497 5.89 2.86 -8.61
N SER A 498 5.06 3.90 -8.69
CA SER A 498 3.70 3.89 -8.16
C SER A 498 2.66 3.51 -9.22
N THR A 499 2.71 4.11 -10.40
CA THR A 499 1.75 3.88 -11.50
C THR A 499 2.42 3.72 -12.87
N SER A 500 1.70 3.14 -13.83
CA SER A 500 2.17 3.03 -15.23
C SER A 500 2.25 4.38 -15.96
N ASP A 501 1.61 5.41 -15.40
CA ASP A 501 1.42 6.72 -16.02
C ASP A 501 2.47 7.73 -15.53
N GLU A 502 3.47 7.25 -14.79
CA GLU A 502 4.62 8.02 -14.31
C GLU A 502 5.91 7.58 -15.01
N VAL A 503 6.81 8.53 -15.15
CA VAL A 503 8.18 8.30 -15.61
C VAL A 503 9.17 8.88 -14.64
N LYS A 504 10.38 8.31 -14.65
CA LYS A 504 11.48 8.73 -13.80
C LYS A 504 12.75 8.91 -14.62
N MET A 505 13.51 9.95 -14.35
CA MET A 505 14.85 10.15 -14.94
C MET A 505 15.93 9.80 -13.92
N HIS A 506 16.92 9.00 -14.34
CA HIS A 506 18.07 8.68 -13.49
C HIS A 506 18.92 9.95 -13.25
N ASP A 507 19.37 10.17 -12.02
CA ASP A 507 20.15 11.35 -11.60
C ASP A 507 21.33 11.71 -12.54
N VAL A 508 22.15 10.73 -12.91
CA VAL A 508 23.28 10.90 -13.84
C VAL A 508 22.82 11.34 -15.25
N ILE A 509 21.69 10.81 -15.74
CA ILE A 509 21.14 11.20 -17.04
C ILE A 509 20.61 12.63 -16.97
N ARG A 510 19.95 12.98 -15.86
CA ARG A 510 19.50 14.35 -15.59
C ARG A 510 20.66 15.34 -15.56
N ASP A 511 21.75 15.02 -14.86
CA ASP A 511 22.95 15.88 -14.79
C ASP A 511 23.53 16.16 -16.19
N VAL A 512 23.60 15.12 -17.04
CA VAL A 512 24.05 15.26 -18.42
C VAL A 512 23.07 16.10 -19.25
N CYS A 513 21.76 15.88 -19.12
CA CYS A 513 20.75 16.67 -19.81
C CYS A 513 20.80 18.15 -19.42
N ILE A 514 20.98 18.46 -18.14
CA ILE A 514 21.17 19.83 -17.64
C ILE A 514 22.43 20.45 -18.26
N LYS A 515 23.53 19.71 -18.35
CA LYS A 515 24.76 20.17 -18.98
C LYS A 515 24.58 20.42 -20.48
N ILE A 516 23.89 19.52 -21.20
CA ILE A 516 23.54 19.69 -22.61
C ILE A 516 22.68 20.96 -22.81
N ALA A 517 21.67 21.18 -21.97
CA ALA A 517 20.80 22.34 -22.05
C ALA A 517 21.50 23.67 -21.70
N LYS A 518 22.63 23.63 -20.99
CA LYS A 518 23.48 24.80 -20.68
C LYS A 518 24.52 25.09 -21.76
N GLU A 519 25.02 24.06 -22.45
CA GLU A 519 26.12 24.14 -23.43
C GLU A 519 25.64 24.36 -24.88
N ASP A 520 24.37 24.70 -25.12
CA ASP A 520 23.83 24.87 -26.47
C ASP A 520 24.46 26.07 -27.21
N HIS A 521 25.66 25.85 -27.76
CA HIS A 521 26.51 26.75 -28.52
C HIS A 521 26.16 26.75 -30.02
N GLY A 522 24.86 26.75 -30.37
CA GLY A 522 24.47 27.02 -31.76
C GLY A 522 23.22 26.34 -32.28
N HIS A 523 22.42 25.64 -31.46
CA HIS A 523 21.11 25.12 -31.88
C HIS A 523 19.93 25.90 -31.29
N GLY A 524 20.14 26.83 -30.35
CA GLY A 524 19.20 27.92 -30.06
C GLY A 524 17.78 27.53 -29.61
N HIS A 525 17.54 26.24 -29.33
CA HIS A 525 16.18 25.76 -29.14
C HIS A 525 15.76 25.78 -27.67
N MET A 526 16.65 25.49 -26.70
CA MET A 526 16.23 25.34 -25.30
C MET A 526 17.35 25.59 -24.27
N MET A 527 17.70 26.85 -23.99
CA MET A 527 18.54 27.16 -22.82
C MET A 527 17.70 27.00 -21.54
N MET A 528 17.97 25.95 -20.77
CA MET A 528 17.20 25.59 -19.58
C MET A 528 18.05 25.71 -18.31
N ASN A 529 17.45 26.16 -17.21
CA ASN A 529 18.14 26.27 -15.93
C ASN A 529 17.29 25.78 -14.76
N ASN A 530 17.89 24.94 -13.93
CA ASN A 530 17.30 24.50 -12.66
C ASN A 530 17.93 25.34 -11.55
N ILE A 531 17.11 25.87 -10.65
CA ILE A 531 17.52 26.74 -9.55
C ILE A 531 17.09 26.07 -8.25
N THR A 532 18.06 25.64 -7.46
CA THR A 532 17.84 24.85 -6.23
C THR A 532 18.12 25.62 -4.94
N SER A 533 18.69 26.83 -5.03
CA SER A 533 19.00 27.67 -3.86
C SER A 533 19.01 29.16 -4.20
N ALA A 534 18.93 30.00 -3.18
CA ALA A 534 19.05 31.45 -3.32
C ALA A 534 20.45 31.86 -3.84
N ALA A 535 21.51 31.20 -3.35
CA ALA A 535 22.87 31.44 -3.83
C ALA A 535 23.03 31.13 -5.33
N MET A 536 22.43 30.03 -5.79
CA MET A 536 22.41 29.68 -7.21
C MET A 536 21.61 30.69 -8.03
N TYR A 537 20.51 31.22 -7.49
CA TYR A 537 19.74 32.29 -8.14
C TYR A 537 20.56 33.58 -8.26
N GLU A 538 21.26 33.99 -7.21
CA GLU A 538 22.15 35.16 -7.22
C GLU A 538 23.26 35.01 -8.26
N GLU A 539 23.93 33.86 -8.31
CA GLU A 539 24.95 33.55 -9.33
C GLU A 539 24.36 33.58 -10.75
N PHE A 540 23.17 33.00 -10.91
CA PHE A 540 22.43 32.97 -12.18
C PHE A 540 22.08 34.38 -12.68
N VAL A 541 21.72 35.28 -11.77
CA VAL A 541 21.47 36.69 -12.08
C VAL A 541 22.77 37.43 -12.37
N PHE A 542 23.79 37.26 -11.53
CA PHE A 542 25.09 37.91 -11.64
C PHE A 542 25.77 37.65 -12.98
N HIS A 543 25.70 36.42 -13.49
CA HIS A 543 26.27 36.05 -14.79
C HIS A 543 25.37 36.33 -15.99
N GLU A 544 24.26 37.06 -15.82
CA GLU A 544 23.29 37.40 -16.86
C GLU A 544 22.69 36.19 -17.62
N ARG A 545 22.81 34.98 -17.07
CA ARG A 545 22.31 33.73 -17.70
C ARG A 545 20.78 33.73 -17.85
N HIS A 546 20.09 34.48 -17.00
CA HIS A 546 18.65 34.69 -17.05
C HIS A 546 18.17 35.32 -18.36
N LYS A 547 18.98 36.14 -19.04
CA LYS A 547 18.55 36.88 -20.24
C LYS A 547 18.31 35.99 -21.45
N ALA A 548 19.05 34.89 -21.54
CA ALA A 548 18.99 33.94 -22.66
C ALA A 548 18.18 32.66 -22.33
N SER A 549 17.71 32.52 -21.09
CA SER A 549 16.99 31.33 -20.64
C SER A 549 15.58 31.26 -21.20
N LYS A 550 15.23 30.15 -21.85
CA LYS A 550 13.89 29.84 -22.35
C LYS A 550 13.04 29.06 -21.36
N ALA A 551 13.69 28.27 -20.50
CA ALA A 551 13.03 27.59 -19.39
C ALA A 551 13.79 27.77 -18.10
N ILE A 552 13.03 27.97 -17.02
CA ILE A 552 13.55 28.01 -15.66
C ILE A 552 12.68 27.14 -14.78
N SER A 553 13.32 26.27 -13.99
CA SER A 553 12.67 25.48 -12.94
C SER A 553 13.21 25.88 -11.58
N PHE A 554 12.32 26.30 -10.69
CA PHE A 554 12.64 26.55 -9.28
C PHE A 554 12.26 25.33 -8.46
N LEU A 555 13.27 24.64 -7.91
CA LEU A 555 13.14 23.41 -7.16
C LEU A 555 13.23 23.70 -5.65
N ASP A 556 12.30 23.15 -4.87
CA ASP A 556 12.37 23.10 -3.40
C ASP A 556 12.47 24.46 -2.68
N TYR A 557 11.79 25.49 -3.18
CA TYR A 557 11.68 26.74 -2.45
C TYR A 557 10.72 26.58 -1.25
N GLY A 558 11.31 26.46 -0.05
CA GLY A 558 10.62 26.24 1.23
C GLY A 558 9.66 27.38 1.64
N HIS A 559 9.90 28.59 1.13
CA HIS A 559 8.99 29.75 1.18
C HIS A 559 9.18 30.60 -0.09
N PHE A 560 8.07 30.99 -0.73
CA PHE A 560 8.08 31.82 -1.94
C PHE A 560 8.54 33.27 -1.72
N ASP A 561 8.78 33.68 -0.48
CA ASP A 561 9.41 34.95 -0.12
C ASP A 561 10.83 35.10 -0.69
N ASN A 562 11.45 33.99 -1.10
CA ASN A 562 12.77 33.96 -1.71
C ASN A 562 12.73 33.99 -3.25
N LEU A 563 11.55 33.94 -3.88
CA LEU A 563 11.47 34.24 -5.31
C LEU A 563 11.64 35.76 -5.52
N PRO A 564 12.34 36.17 -6.57
CA PRO A 564 12.42 37.57 -6.94
C PRO A 564 11.01 38.12 -7.20
N GLN A 565 10.70 39.34 -6.73
CA GLN A 565 9.41 39.97 -7.02
C GLN A 565 9.17 40.22 -8.52
N LYS A 566 10.25 40.28 -9.30
CA LYS A 566 10.23 40.45 -10.75
C LYS A 566 11.27 39.56 -11.41
N LEU A 567 10.87 38.79 -12.41
CA LEU A 567 11.80 37.98 -13.21
C LEU A 567 12.21 38.75 -14.46
N ASP A 568 13.44 39.26 -14.51
CA ASP A 568 13.99 39.89 -15.72
C ASP A 568 14.46 38.81 -16.72
N CYS A 569 13.56 37.96 -17.20
CA CYS A 569 13.89 36.86 -18.11
C CYS A 569 13.20 37.06 -19.47
N PRO A 570 13.70 37.95 -20.34
CA PRO A 570 13.00 38.37 -21.56
C PRO A 570 12.75 37.26 -22.58
N MET A 571 13.52 36.16 -22.52
CA MET A 571 13.39 35.01 -23.42
C MET A 571 12.60 33.85 -22.80
N LEU A 572 12.05 34.02 -21.59
CA LEU A 572 11.40 32.94 -20.85
C LEU A 572 10.08 32.52 -21.52
N GLU A 573 9.96 31.24 -21.79
CA GLU A 573 8.79 30.60 -22.41
C GLU A 573 8.13 29.59 -21.46
N LEU A 574 8.91 28.95 -20.58
CA LEU A 574 8.42 28.02 -19.56
C LEU A 574 8.99 28.37 -18.17
N LEU A 575 8.11 28.47 -17.18
CA LEU A 575 8.47 28.60 -15.78
C LEU A 575 7.84 27.43 -15.00
N LEU A 576 8.67 26.60 -14.39
CA LEU A 576 8.23 25.53 -13.48
C LEU A 576 8.52 25.94 -12.05
N LEU A 577 7.49 25.90 -11.20
CA LEU A 577 7.58 26.23 -9.78
C LEU A 577 7.17 25.00 -8.98
N SER A 578 8.14 24.38 -8.31
CA SER A 578 7.91 23.23 -7.43
C SER A 578 8.10 23.66 -5.97
N SER A 579 7.00 23.77 -5.21
CA SER A 579 7.03 24.06 -3.77
C SER A 579 6.07 23.17 -3.00
N GLY A 580 6.41 22.89 -1.74
CA GLY A 580 5.51 22.28 -0.77
C GLY A 580 4.61 23.28 -0.02
N SER A 581 4.61 24.56 -0.41
CA SER A 581 3.84 25.63 0.23
C SER A 581 2.91 26.35 -0.76
N TYR A 582 1.95 27.13 -0.27
CA TYR A 582 1.05 27.92 -1.12
C TYR A 582 1.75 29.15 -1.67
N LEU A 583 1.56 29.42 -2.96
CA LEU A 583 2.09 30.59 -3.63
C LEU A 583 1.16 31.79 -3.40
N GLU A 584 1.63 32.81 -2.68
CA GLU A 584 0.82 34.03 -2.41
C GLU A 584 0.75 34.96 -3.62
N SER A 585 1.81 35.00 -4.44
CA SER A 585 1.85 35.79 -5.68
C SER A 585 2.87 35.22 -6.67
N ILE A 586 2.57 35.25 -7.96
CA ILE A 586 3.50 34.89 -9.03
C ILE A 586 4.40 36.12 -9.30
N PRO A 587 5.74 35.97 -9.42
CA PRO A 587 6.61 37.05 -9.84
C PRO A 587 6.13 37.72 -11.13
N ASN A 588 6.17 39.06 -11.16
CA ASN A 588 5.76 39.85 -12.32
C ASN A 588 6.75 39.80 -13.48
#